data_AF-N1U9U6-F1
#
_entry.id   AF-N1U9U6-F1
#
_cell.length_a   1.000
_cell.length_b   1.000
_cell.length_c   1.000
_cell.angle_alpha   90.00
_cell.angle_beta   90.00
_cell.angle_gamma   90.00
#
_symmetry.space_group_name_H-M   'P 1'
#
loop_
_entity.id
_entity.type
_entity.pdbx_description
1 polymer ?
#
loop_
_entity_poly.entity_id
_entity_poly.type
_entity_poly.pdbx_seq_one_letter_code
_entity_poly.pdbx_strand_id
1 'polypeptide(L)'
;MVTDLWDFKGKKQSLSPLAGRERSAAYPLELANRIILMYSLKGDVVLDPFLGTGTTTLAAIGNCRNSIGFDLNPSVFQTQFEDLSSLRESLNRIVEKRKRDHDLFVQTRQSEGKSLLYFNQNLQTPVVTKQEKFLNLEKIIGLFRNSDEEIVAEYSSLFQTTISPQLEPAQATDQ
;
A
#
# COMPACT_ATOMS: atom_id res chain seq x y z
N MET A 1 11.46 -8.03 -15.89
CA MET A 1 10.20 -8.19 -16.63
C MET A 1 9.13 -8.58 -15.64
N VAL A 2 8.02 -7.86 -15.60
CA VAL A 2 6.82 -8.32 -14.89
C VAL A 2 6.20 -9.40 -15.78
N THR A 3 5.93 -10.59 -15.24
CA THR A 3 5.29 -11.68 -15.99
C THR A 3 3.79 -11.42 -16.09
N ASP A 4 3.12 -11.88 -17.15
CA ASP A 4 1.65 -11.78 -17.27
C ASP A 4 0.90 -12.86 -16.47
N LEU A 5 1.64 -13.85 -15.95
CA LEU A 5 1.12 -14.87 -15.04
C LEU A 5 1.45 -14.49 -13.59
N TRP A 6 0.41 -14.25 -12.79
CA TRP A 6 0.52 -13.98 -11.36
C TRP A 6 -0.17 -15.08 -10.55
N ASP A 7 0.52 -15.60 -9.53
CA ASP A 7 -0.02 -16.59 -8.61
C ASP A 7 -0.42 -15.90 -7.30
N PHE A 8 -1.70 -15.94 -6.95
CA PHE A 8 -2.23 -15.44 -5.69
C PHE A 8 -2.95 -16.56 -4.96
N LYS A 9 -2.65 -16.75 -3.67
CA LYS A 9 -3.44 -17.64 -2.82
C LYS A 9 -4.78 -16.95 -2.51
N GLY A 10 -5.89 -17.58 -2.87
CA GLY A 10 -7.22 -17.08 -2.51
C GLY A 10 -7.36 -16.87 -0.99
N LYS A 11 -7.89 -15.71 -0.56
CA LYS A 11 -8.09 -15.41 0.86
C LYS A 11 -9.34 -16.15 1.36
N LYS A 12 -9.20 -17.03 2.36
CA LYS A 12 -10.37 -17.58 3.06
C LYS A 12 -11.00 -16.46 3.89
N GLN A 13 -12.26 -16.12 3.60
CA GLN A 13 -13.04 -15.18 4.38
C GLN A 13 -13.61 -15.90 5.62
N SER A 14 -13.43 -15.31 6.81
CA SER A 14 -14.13 -15.74 8.02
C SER A 14 -15.36 -14.85 8.18
N LEU A 15 -16.49 -15.29 7.67
CA LEU A 15 -17.81 -14.68 7.91
C LEU A 15 -18.60 -15.58 8.85
N SER A 16 -19.37 -14.98 9.75
CA SER A 16 -20.22 -15.72 10.71
C SER A 16 -21.29 -16.53 9.95
N PRO A 17 -21.69 -17.72 10.45
CA PRO A 17 -22.58 -18.62 9.71
C PRO A 17 -24.03 -18.11 9.53
N LEU A 18 -24.40 -16.98 10.15
CA LEU A 18 -25.76 -16.44 10.11
C LEU A 18 -26.02 -15.48 8.94
N ALA A 19 -24.99 -14.94 8.29
CA ALA A 19 -25.14 -14.29 7.00
C ALA A 19 -25.02 -15.39 5.94
N GLY A 20 -26.15 -15.93 5.50
CA GLY A 20 -26.18 -17.04 4.56
C GLY A 20 -25.26 -16.79 3.37
N ARG A 21 -24.33 -17.73 3.13
CA ARG A 21 -23.71 -18.19 1.85
C ARG A 21 -23.67 -17.27 0.60
N GLU A 22 -23.80 -15.96 0.72
CA GLU A 22 -23.60 -14.99 -0.35
C GLU A 22 -22.09 -14.76 -0.40
N ARG A 23 -21.45 -15.46 -1.33
CA ARG A 23 -20.03 -15.38 -1.60
C ARG A 23 -19.69 -13.92 -1.91
N SER A 24 -19.04 -13.24 -0.99
CA SER A 24 -18.36 -11.99 -1.34
C SER A 24 -17.36 -12.35 -2.46
N ALA A 25 -17.66 -11.93 -3.70
CA ALA A 25 -16.80 -12.11 -4.87
C ALA A 25 -15.57 -11.18 -4.80
N ALA A 26 -15.13 -10.82 -3.58
CA ALA A 26 -13.99 -9.98 -3.35
C ALA A 26 -12.71 -10.68 -3.82
N TYR A 27 -12.01 -10.02 -4.73
CA TYR A 27 -10.68 -10.43 -5.10
C TYR A 27 -9.68 -10.17 -3.95
N PRO A 28 -8.50 -10.82 -3.95
CA PRO A 28 -7.49 -10.60 -2.93
C PRO A 28 -6.97 -9.16 -2.93
N LEU A 29 -6.75 -8.58 -1.73
CA LEU A 29 -6.18 -7.24 -1.57
C LEU A 29 -4.82 -7.08 -2.29
N GLU A 30 -4.02 -8.16 -2.33
CA GLU A 30 -2.72 -8.16 -3.00
C GLU A 30 -2.84 -7.89 -4.51
N LEU A 31 -3.90 -8.39 -5.15
CA LEU A 31 -4.16 -8.14 -6.57
C LEU A 31 -4.43 -6.65 -6.81
N ALA A 32 -5.33 -6.05 -6.03
CA ALA A 32 -5.61 -4.62 -6.17
C ALA A 32 -4.41 -3.74 -5.83
N ASN A 33 -3.65 -4.06 -4.78
CA ASN A 33 -2.41 -3.36 -4.47
C ASN A 33 -1.44 -3.36 -5.65
N ARG A 34 -1.28 -4.50 -6.32
CA ARG A 34 -0.39 -4.62 -7.47
C ARG A 34 -0.85 -3.77 -8.64
N ILE A 35 -2.14 -3.82 -8.98
CA ILE A 35 -2.72 -3.02 -10.08
C ILE A 35 -2.57 -1.52 -9.79
N ILE A 36 -2.94 -1.07 -8.59
CA ILE A 36 -2.83 0.34 -8.18
C ILE A 36 -1.38 0.81 -8.26
N LEU A 37 -0.42 0.04 -7.75
CA LEU A 37 1.00 0.41 -7.80
C LEU A 37 1.58 0.43 -9.21
N MET A 38 1.05 -0.37 -10.14
CA MET A 38 1.51 -0.42 -11.53
C MET A 38 0.93 0.69 -12.40
N TYR A 39 -0.31 1.12 -12.14
CA TYR A 39 -1.06 1.99 -13.06
C TYR A 39 -1.50 3.34 -12.45
N SER A 40 -1.02 3.69 -11.26
CA SER A 40 -1.30 4.99 -10.63
C SER A 40 -0.12 5.55 -9.86
N LEU A 41 -0.07 6.86 -9.74
CA LEU A 41 0.84 7.60 -8.86
C LEU A 41 0.16 7.94 -7.53
N LYS A 42 0.97 8.35 -6.54
CA LYS A 42 0.45 8.83 -5.25
C LYS A 42 -0.45 10.05 -5.47
N GLY A 43 -1.63 10.06 -4.85
CA GLY A 43 -2.63 11.12 -4.99
C GLY A 43 -3.59 10.96 -6.17
N ASP A 44 -3.34 10.03 -7.10
CA ASP A 44 -4.28 9.72 -8.18
C ASP A 44 -5.61 9.20 -7.63
N VAL A 45 -6.67 9.34 -8.42
CA VAL A 45 -8.01 8.83 -8.13
C VAL A 45 -8.23 7.50 -8.85
N VAL A 46 -8.62 6.48 -8.09
CA VAL A 46 -9.02 5.17 -8.63
C VAL A 46 -10.55 5.07 -8.60
N LEU A 47 -11.16 4.77 -9.74
CA LEU A 47 -12.61 4.55 -9.85
C LEU A 47 -12.92 3.05 -9.86
N ASP A 48 -13.79 2.61 -8.96
CA ASP A 48 -14.36 1.26 -8.94
C ASP A 48 -15.89 1.31 -9.06
N PRO A 49 -16.47 1.03 -10.25
CA PRO A 49 -17.91 1.05 -10.43
C PRO A 49 -18.63 -0.17 -9.83
N PHE A 50 -17.90 -1.15 -9.29
CA PHE A 50 -18.42 -2.38 -8.69
C PHE A 50 -17.69 -2.66 -7.37
N LEU A 51 -17.85 -1.74 -6.42
CA LEU A 51 -17.05 -1.65 -5.20
C LEU A 51 -17.06 -2.96 -4.38
N GLY A 52 -18.19 -3.69 -4.35
CA GLY A 52 -18.33 -4.92 -3.60
C GLY A 52 -18.01 -4.70 -2.12
N THR A 53 -17.02 -5.42 -1.59
CA THR A 53 -16.55 -5.23 -0.19
C THR A 53 -15.55 -4.08 -0.03
N GLY A 54 -15.30 -3.30 -1.06
CA GLY A 54 -14.40 -2.14 -0.99
C GLY A 54 -12.91 -2.45 -1.16
N THR A 55 -12.53 -3.60 -1.73
CA THR A 55 -11.12 -4.00 -1.83
C THR A 55 -10.27 -2.99 -2.63
N THR A 56 -10.79 -2.37 -3.70
CA THR A 56 -10.10 -1.28 -4.43
C THR A 56 -9.85 -0.10 -3.51
N THR A 57 -10.87 0.35 -2.77
CA THR A 57 -10.76 1.46 -1.83
C THR A 57 -9.75 1.17 -0.72
N LEU A 58 -9.76 -0.05 -0.16
CA LEU A 58 -8.76 -0.47 0.84
C LEU A 58 -7.33 -0.40 0.29
N ALA A 59 -7.12 -0.90 -0.94
CA ALA A 59 -5.82 -0.84 -1.59
C ALA A 59 -5.41 0.60 -1.93
N ALA A 60 -6.35 1.45 -2.34
CA ALA A 60 -6.10 2.86 -2.62
C ALA A 60 -5.67 3.60 -1.34
N ILE A 61 -6.42 3.44 -0.24
CA ILE A 61 -6.08 4.01 1.07
C ILE A 61 -4.70 3.54 1.51
N GLY A 62 -4.43 2.24 1.46
CA GLY A 62 -3.14 1.66 1.87
C GLY A 62 -1.94 2.13 1.02
N ASN A 63 -2.18 2.63 -0.19
CA ASN A 63 -1.16 3.14 -1.09
C ASN A 63 -1.23 4.66 -1.28
N CYS A 64 -1.94 5.43 -0.44
CA CYS A 64 -2.04 6.90 -0.59
C CYS A 64 -2.60 7.36 -1.95
N ARG A 65 -3.63 6.67 -2.43
CA ARG A 65 -4.45 7.07 -3.58
C ARG A 65 -5.85 7.43 -3.09
N ASN A 66 -6.50 8.30 -3.84
CA ASN A 66 -7.93 8.56 -3.67
C ASN A 66 -8.73 7.44 -4.33
N SER A 67 -9.96 7.22 -3.87
CA SER A 67 -10.85 6.21 -4.45
C SER A 67 -12.28 6.74 -4.52
N ILE A 68 -12.97 6.44 -5.62
CA ILE A 68 -14.41 6.64 -5.76
C ILE A 68 -15.01 5.27 -6.10
N GLY A 69 -15.95 4.82 -5.28
CA GLY A 69 -16.55 3.51 -5.39
C GLY A 69 -18.07 3.58 -5.52
N PHE A 70 -18.64 2.78 -6.42
CA PHE A 70 -20.08 2.63 -6.55
C PHE A 70 -20.48 1.16 -6.35
N ASP A 71 -21.55 0.92 -5.61
CA ASP A 71 -22.23 -0.37 -5.55
C ASP A 71 -23.73 -0.14 -5.36
N LEU A 72 -24.55 -1.02 -5.92
CA LEU A 72 -26.01 -0.95 -5.76
C LEU A 72 -26.45 -1.38 -4.36
N ASN A 73 -25.65 -2.21 -3.69
CA ASN A 73 -25.97 -2.72 -2.36
C ASN A 73 -24.99 -2.16 -1.31
N PRO A 74 -25.37 -1.10 -0.58
CA PRO A 74 -24.48 -0.46 0.39
C PRO A 74 -24.07 -1.38 1.56
N SER A 75 -24.89 -2.40 1.88
CA SER A 75 -24.61 -3.33 2.98
C SER A 75 -23.34 -4.16 2.76
N VAL A 76 -22.88 -4.31 1.51
CA VAL A 76 -21.72 -5.15 1.16
C VAL A 76 -20.39 -4.52 1.61
N PHE A 77 -20.28 -3.18 1.58
CA PHE A 77 -19.07 -2.47 2.00
C PHE A 77 -19.19 -1.77 3.35
N GLN A 78 -20.39 -1.45 3.83
CA GLN A 78 -20.56 -0.70 5.08
C GLN A 78 -19.79 -1.32 6.25
N THR A 79 -19.95 -2.63 6.45
CA THR A 79 -19.27 -3.40 7.51
C THR A 79 -17.75 -3.33 7.44
N GLN A 80 -17.18 -3.24 6.23
CA GLN A 80 -15.73 -3.16 6.06
C GLN A 80 -15.15 -1.83 6.55
N PHE A 81 -15.94 -0.77 6.56
CA PHE A 81 -15.50 0.56 6.97
C PHE A 81 -16.02 0.98 8.35
N GLU A 82 -16.89 0.21 9.01
CA GLU A 82 -17.49 0.53 10.32
C GLU A 82 -16.44 0.92 11.37
N ASP A 83 -15.41 0.07 11.57
CA ASP A 83 -14.31 0.33 12.49
C ASP A 83 -13.07 0.85 11.74
N LEU A 84 -13.02 2.17 11.54
CA LEU A 84 -11.88 2.82 10.89
C LEU A 84 -10.57 2.72 11.70
N SER A 85 -10.63 2.56 13.02
CA SER A 85 -9.42 2.43 13.83
C SER A 85 -8.75 1.08 13.58
N SER A 86 -9.51 -0.01 13.67
CA SER A 86 -9.04 -1.36 13.36
C SER A 86 -8.60 -1.50 11.91
N LEU A 87 -9.34 -0.85 10.99
CA LEU A 87 -8.96 -0.81 9.57
C LEU A 87 -7.61 -0.11 9.37
N ARG A 88 -7.43 1.08 9.94
CA ARG A 88 -6.16 1.84 9.88
C ARG A 88 -5.00 0.99 10.36
N GLU A 89 -5.13 0.35 11.52
CA GLU A 89 -4.10 -0.53 12.05
C GLU A 89 -3.80 -1.70 11.12
N SER A 90 -4.83 -2.32 10.54
CA SER A 90 -4.68 -3.44 9.62
C SER A 90 -3.94 -3.06 8.34
N LEU A 91 -4.22 -1.87 7.79
CA LEU A 91 -3.51 -1.35 6.62
C LEU A 91 -2.06 -0.97 6.96
N ASN A 92 -1.82 -0.32 8.11
CA ASN A 92 -0.47 0.01 8.55
C ASN A 92 0.39 -1.25 8.77
N ARG A 93 -0.19 -2.32 9.34
CA ARG A 93 0.50 -3.62 9.49
C ARG A 93 1.02 -4.18 8.15
N ILE A 94 0.34 -3.93 7.04
CA ILE A 94 0.78 -4.36 5.71
C ILE A 94 2.05 -3.59 5.30
N VAL A 95 2.05 -2.27 5.46
CA VAL A 95 3.20 -1.40 5.13
C VAL A 95 4.40 -1.72 6.02
N GLU A 96 4.18 -1.88 7.32
CA GLU A 96 5.22 -2.28 8.28
C GLU A 96 5.79 -3.66 7.95
N LYS A 97 4.92 -4.61 7.57
CA LYS A 97 5.37 -5.94 7.15
C LYS A 97 6.24 -5.86 5.91
N ARG A 98 5.87 -5.06 4.91
CA ARG A 98 6.69 -4.84 3.71
C ARG A 98 8.10 -4.35 4.07
N LYS A 99 8.22 -3.38 4.99
CA LYS A 99 9.55 -2.92 5.44
C LYS A 99 10.33 -4.02 6.14
N ARG A 100 9.69 -4.76 7.06
CA ARG A 100 10.35 -5.84 7.81
C ARG A 100 10.84 -6.96 6.90
N ASP A 101 10.02 -7.35 5.93
CA ASP A 101 10.38 -8.37 4.93
C ASP A 101 11.57 -7.90 4.08
N HIS A 102 11.60 -6.62 3.70
CA HIS A 102 12.74 -6.02 2.99
C HIS A 102 14.02 -6.05 3.83
N ASP A 103 13.95 -5.68 5.11
CA ASP A 103 15.11 -5.71 5.99
C ASP A 103 15.66 -7.13 6.18
N LEU A 104 14.77 -8.12 6.30
CA LEU A 104 15.17 -9.52 6.33
C LEU A 104 15.84 -9.94 5.01
N PHE A 105 15.26 -9.55 3.87
CA PHE A 105 15.86 -9.81 2.56
C PHE A 105 17.27 -9.20 2.44
N VAL A 106 17.47 -7.96 2.90
CA VAL A 106 18.77 -7.30 2.92
C VAL A 106 19.77 -8.09 3.77
N GLN A 107 19.39 -8.48 4.99
CA GLN A 107 20.24 -9.25 5.90
C GLN A 107 20.65 -10.59 5.30
N THR A 108 19.70 -11.36 4.76
CA THR A 108 19.97 -12.64 4.11
C THR A 108 20.93 -12.43 2.93
N ARG A 109 20.66 -11.44 2.07
CA ARG A 109 21.49 -11.15 0.89
C ARG A 109 22.93 -10.77 1.26
N GLN A 110 23.10 -9.99 2.33
CA GLN A 110 24.42 -9.64 2.86
C GLN A 110 25.16 -10.85 3.42
N SER A 111 24.48 -11.73 4.17
CA SER A 111 25.10 -12.97 4.68
C SER A 111 25.53 -13.93 3.56
N GLU A 112 24.88 -13.85 2.40
CA GLU A 112 25.23 -14.61 1.20
C GLU A 112 26.32 -13.91 0.36
N GLY A 113 26.84 -12.75 0.78
CA GLY A 113 27.86 -11.99 0.05
C GLY A 113 27.35 -11.36 -1.26
N LYS A 114 26.03 -11.26 -1.46
CA LYS A 114 25.43 -10.68 -2.66
C LYS A 114 25.37 -9.16 -2.56
N SER A 115 25.54 -8.48 -3.70
CA SER A 115 25.58 -7.02 -3.75
C SER A 115 24.20 -6.35 -3.56
N LEU A 116 24.24 -5.18 -2.92
CA LEU A 116 23.18 -4.18 -2.79
C LEU A 116 23.75 -2.87 -3.35
N LEU A 117 23.32 -2.50 -4.56
CA LEU A 117 24.01 -1.50 -5.37
C LEU A 117 23.68 -0.06 -4.98
N TYR A 118 22.61 0.15 -4.21
CA TYR A 118 22.09 1.47 -3.88
C TYR A 118 21.65 1.54 -2.42
N PHE A 119 21.37 2.75 -1.97
CA PHE A 119 20.85 3.04 -0.64
C PHE A 119 19.59 3.89 -0.75
N ASN A 120 18.54 3.50 -0.02
CA ASN A 120 17.31 4.28 0.07
C ASN A 120 17.42 5.29 1.21
N GLN A 121 17.36 6.58 0.87
CA GLN A 121 17.52 7.68 1.81
C GLN A 121 16.31 7.87 2.74
N ASN A 122 15.11 7.53 2.28
CA ASN A 122 13.90 7.72 3.08
C ASN A 122 13.74 6.59 4.11
N LEU A 123 13.98 5.35 3.67
CA LEU A 123 13.83 4.14 4.47
C LEU A 123 15.11 3.73 5.21
N GLN A 124 16.23 4.42 4.97
CA GLN A 124 17.53 4.19 5.60
C GLN A 124 17.98 2.73 5.50
N THR A 125 17.85 2.14 4.31
CA THR A 125 18.17 0.72 4.07
C THR A 125 18.81 0.51 2.69
N PRO A 126 19.73 -0.45 2.54
CA PRO A 126 20.24 -0.86 1.24
C PRO A 126 19.13 -1.36 0.30
N VAL A 127 19.28 -1.12 -1.00
CA VAL A 127 18.33 -1.56 -2.04
C VAL A 127 19.06 -2.07 -3.28
N VAL A 128 18.37 -2.88 -4.08
CA VAL A 128 18.95 -3.53 -5.27
C VAL A 128 18.83 -2.64 -6.49
N THR A 129 17.74 -1.89 -6.64
CA THR A 129 17.47 -1.12 -7.85
C THR A 129 17.61 0.39 -7.62
N LYS A 130 17.98 1.11 -8.69
CA LYS A 130 18.08 2.58 -8.66
C LYS A 130 16.74 3.26 -8.38
N GLN A 131 15.64 2.65 -8.84
CA GLN A 131 14.28 3.18 -8.65
C GLN A 131 13.89 3.24 -7.17
N GLU A 132 14.48 2.40 -6.34
CA GLU A 132 14.18 2.33 -4.91
C GLU A 132 14.94 3.37 -4.08
N LYS A 133 15.86 4.18 -4.62
CA LYS A 133 16.68 5.15 -3.84
C LYS A 133 15.86 6.17 -3.05
N PHE A 134 14.69 6.53 -3.57
CA PHE A 134 13.81 7.54 -2.97
C PHE A 134 12.40 7.00 -2.73
N LEU A 135 12.23 5.67 -2.82
CA LEU A 135 10.94 5.05 -2.51
C LEU A 135 10.58 5.38 -1.07
N ASN A 136 9.39 5.93 -0.86
CA ASN A 136 8.85 6.15 0.47
C ASN A 136 7.77 5.12 0.79
N LEU A 137 7.70 4.72 2.05
CA LEU A 137 6.56 3.97 2.60
C LEU A 137 5.84 4.91 3.55
N GLU A 138 4.53 5.05 3.38
CA GLU A 138 3.70 5.94 4.18
C GLU A 138 2.85 5.11 5.13
N LYS A 139 2.63 5.61 6.34
CA LYS A 139 1.65 5.09 7.30
C LYS A 139 0.46 6.04 7.39
N ILE A 140 -0.71 5.48 7.62
CA ILE A 140 -1.94 6.21 7.88
C ILE A 140 -1.90 6.68 9.35
N ILE A 141 -1.87 7.98 9.58
CA ILE A 141 -1.89 8.59 10.91
C ILE A 141 -3.31 8.91 11.37
N GLY A 142 -4.19 9.27 10.43
CA GLY A 142 -5.60 9.55 10.67
C GLY A 142 -6.47 8.85 9.63
N LEU A 143 -7.60 8.30 10.04
CA LEU A 143 -8.63 7.76 9.16
C LEU A 143 -9.99 8.08 9.77
N PHE A 144 -10.74 8.99 9.16
CA PHE A 144 -11.96 9.56 9.74
C PHE A 144 -13.07 9.67 8.71
N ARG A 145 -14.31 9.59 9.18
CA ARG A 145 -15.50 9.84 8.35
C ARG A 145 -15.77 11.35 8.35
N ASN A 146 -15.80 11.94 7.16
CA ASN A 146 -16.25 13.32 6.99
C ASN A 146 -17.77 13.38 6.72
N SER A 147 -18.30 12.36 6.05
CA SER A 147 -19.73 12.13 5.85
C SER A 147 -20.03 10.63 5.75
N ASP A 148 -21.30 10.25 5.53
CA ASP A 148 -21.69 8.84 5.33
C ASP A 148 -21.01 8.21 4.09
N GLU A 149 -20.67 9.05 3.10
CA GLU A 149 -20.10 8.63 1.81
C GLU A 149 -18.61 9.00 1.66
N GLU A 150 -18.01 9.66 2.66
CA GLU A 150 -16.64 10.17 2.56
C GLU A 150 -15.78 9.78 3.77
N ILE A 151 -14.68 9.09 3.48
CA ILE A 151 -13.62 8.77 4.43
C ILE A 151 -12.35 9.49 3.98
N VAL A 152 -11.73 10.19 4.93
CA VAL A 152 -10.49 10.94 4.70
C VAL A 152 -9.36 10.25 5.46
N ALA A 153 -8.23 10.08 4.77
CA ALA A 153 -7.02 9.48 5.30
C ALA A 153 -5.89 10.50 5.33
N GLU A 154 -5.20 10.57 6.46
CA GLU A 154 -4.00 11.36 6.65
C GLU A 154 -2.78 10.45 6.73
N TYR A 155 -1.67 10.88 6.13
CA TYR A 155 -0.48 10.08 5.97
C TYR A 155 0.75 10.77 6.52
N SER A 156 1.70 9.97 7.00
CA SER A 156 3.07 10.43 7.23
C SER A 156 4.05 9.34 6.81
N SER A 157 5.29 9.73 6.60
CA SER A 157 6.34 8.77 6.25
C SER A 157 6.54 7.78 7.38
N LEU A 158 6.68 6.49 7.02
CA LEU A 158 6.90 5.39 7.96
C LEU A 158 8.13 5.66 8.82
N PHE A 159 9.15 6.27 8.23
CA PHE A 159 10.33 6.79 8.91
C PHE A 159 10.38 8.30 8.71
N GLN A 160 10.56 9.04 9.81
CA GLN A 160 10.90 10.46 9.75
C GLN A 160 12.41 10.57 9.66
N THR A 161 12.92 10.96 8.49
CA THR A 161 14.33 11.34 8.34
C THR A 161 14.49 12.81 8.69
N THR A 162 15.39 13.12 9.63
CA THR A 162 15.83 14.49 9.93
C THR A 162 16.90 14.88 8.90
N ILE A 163 16.56 14.92 7.60
CA ILE A 163 17.54 15.32 6.58
C ILE A 163 16.92 16.46 5.78
N SER A 164 17.45 17.66 5.99
CA SER A 164 17.20 18.81 5.12
C SER A 164 17.67 18.46 3.71
N PRO A 165 16.98 18.90 2.64
CA PRO A 165 17.40 18.61 1.27
C PRO A 165 18.81 19.15 1.03
N GLN A 166 19.80 18.26 0.98
CA GLN A 166 21.10 18.59 0.43
C GLN A 166 20.97 18.51 -1.09
N LEU A 167 20.88 19.67 -1.72
CA LEU A 167 21.18 19.82 -3.14
C LEU A 167 22.56 19.22 -3.38
N GLU A 168 22.64 18.16 -4.19
CA GLU A 168 23.94 17.68 -4.67
C GLU A 168 24.66 18.86 -5.35
N PRO A 169 25.94 19.14 -5.03
CA PRO A 169 26.68 20.15 -5.76
C PRO A 169 26.75 19.73 -7.23
N ALA A 170 26.41 20.67 -8.12
CA ALA A 170 26.56 20.51 -9.56
C ALA A 170 27.95 19.96 -9.86
N GLN A 171 28.03 18.87 -10.62
CA GLN A 171 29.30 18.36 -11.12
C GLN A 171 29.96 19.49 -11.92
N ALA A 172 31.01 20.08 -11.35
CA ALA A 172 31.90 20.97 -12.06
C ALA A 172 32.46 20.19 -13.25
N THR A 173 32.15 20.67 -14.45
CA THR A 173 32.71 20.15 -15.68
C THR A 173 34.12 20.71 -15.76
N ASP A 174 35.13 19.87 -15.50
CA ASP A 174 36.52 20.24 -15.78
C ASP A 174 36.67 20.39 -17.31
N GLN A 175 36.99 21.61 -17.74
CA GLN A 175 37.67 21.92 -19.00
C GLN A 175 38.97 22.64 -18.68
#